data_AF-A0A3Q8U1N9-F1
#
_entry.id   AF-A0A3Q8U1N9-F1
#
_cell.length_a   1.000
_cell.length_b   1.000
_cell.length_c   1.000
_cell.angle_alpha   90.00
_cell.angle_beta   90.00
_cell.angle_gamma   90.00
#
_symmetry.space_group_name_H-M   'P 1'
#
loop_
_entity.id
_entity.type
_entity.pdbx_description
1 polymer ?
#
loop_
_entity_poly.entity_id
_entity_poly.type
_entity_poly.pdbx_seq_one_letter_code
_entity_poly.pdbx_strand_id
1 'polypeptide(L)' 'MECKKDTAAMLEWRSRYLAEGILHEEDYDQALRSAEALEHSGVISASEWIEMVRLANTALLKLR' A
#
# COMPACT_ATOMS: atom_id res chain seq x y z
N MET A 1 -12.94 -14.09 -15.85
CA MET A 1 -12.82 -12.84 -15.08
C MET A 1 -11.77 -13.09 -14.04
N GLU A 2 -10.51 -12.72 -14.33
CA GLU A 2 -9.42 -12.91 -13.38
C GLU A 2 -9.60 -11.89 -12.26
N CYS A 3 -10.34 -12.27 -11.22
CA CYS A 3 -10.30 -11.57 -9.96
C CYS A 3 -8.89 -11.78 -9.42
N LYS A 4 -7.97 -10.90 -9.84
CA LYS A 4 -6.71 -10.64 -9.15
C LYS A 4 -7.11 -10.49 -7.69
N LYS A 5 -6.77 -11.52 -6.93
CA LYS A 5 -7.09 -11.63 -5.52
C LYS A 5 -6.11 -10.66 -4.86
N ASP A 6 -6.38 -9.35 -4.99
CA ASP A 6 -5.77 -8.35 -4.14
C ASP A 6 -5.96 -8.90 -2.73
N THR A 7 -4.85 -9.30 -2.10
CA THR A 7 -4.88 -9.92 -0.79
C THR A 7 -5.64 -8.97 0.12
N ALA A 8 -6.57 -9.47 0.94
CA ALA A 8 -7.45 -8.62 1.74
C ALA A 8 -6.68 -7.56 2.54
N ALA A 9 -5.44 -7.88 2.94
CA ALA A 9 -4.48 -6.97 3.54
C ALA A 9 -4.05 -5.80 2.66
N MET A 10 -3.84 -6.00 1.36
CA MET A 10 -3.53 -4.93 0.40
C MET A 10 -4.73 -3.98 0.25
N LEU A 11 -5.94 -4.52 0.13
CA LEU A 11 -7.17 -3.71 0.06
C LEU A 11 -7.40 -2.91 1.34
N GLU A 12 -7.20 -3.53 2.51
CA GLU A 12 -7.31 -2.87 3.81
C GLU A 12 -6.27 -1.75 3.93
N TRP A 13 -5.01 -2.03 3.61
CA TRP A 13 -3.94 -1.02 3.61
C TRP A 13 -4.24 0.14 2.66
N ARG A 14 -4.72 -0.17 1.44
CA ARG A 14 -5.08 0.85 0.46
C ARG A 14 -6.26 1.70 0.96
N SER A 15 -7.24 1.08 1.61
CA SER A 15 -8.35 1.82 2.21
C SER A 15 -7.92 2.61 3.44
N ARG A 16 -6.85 2.22 4.13
CA ARG A 16 -6.37 2.89 5.34
C ARG A 16 -5.50 4.11 5.04
N TYR A 17 -4.64 4.01 4.04
CA TYR A 17 -3.65 5.05 3.70
C TYR A 17 -3.95 5.81 2.41
N LEU A 18 -4.73 5.21 1.49
CA LEU A 18 -5.03 5.78 0.16
C LEU A 18 -6.53 6.08 -0.03
N ALA A 19 -7.36 6.01 1.02
CA ALA A 19 -8.80 6.29 0.91
C ALA A 19 -9.12 7.71 0.45
N GLU A 20 -8.38 8.72 0.93
CA GLU A 20 -8.59 10.12 0.55
C GLU A 20 -7.78 10.53 -0.70
N GLY A 21 -6.99 9.61 -1.26
CA GLY A 21 -6.22 9.83 -2.49
C GLY A 21 -5.05 10.82 -2.36
N ILE A 22 -4.89 11.42 -1.18
CA ILE A 22 -3.81 12.33 -0.79
C ILE A 22 -3.08 11.66 0.36
N LEU A 23 -1.75 11.56 0.23
CA LEU A 23 -0.93 10.87 1.19
C LEU A 23 0.14 11.84 1.69
N HIS A 24 0.04 12.23 2.97
CA HIS A 24 1.01 13.13 3.60
C HIS A 24 2.32 12.39 3.87
N GLU A 25 3.43 13.11 4.00
CA GLU A 25 4.74 12.49 4.29
C GLU A 25 4.73 11.62 5.55
N GLU A 26 3.96 12.00 6.57
CA GLU A 26 3.79 11.23 7.81
C GLU A 26 3.03 9.91 7.58
N ASP A 27 1.97 9.96 6.77
CA ASP A 27 1.21 8.76 6.37
C ASP A 27 2.04 7.87 5.42
N TYR A 28 2.99 8.43 4.67
CA TYR A 28 3.86 7.70 3.75
C TYR A 28 4.83 6.79 4.48
N ASP A 29 5.50 7.28 5.52
CA ASP A 29 6.38 6.45 6.35
C ASP A 29 5.59 5.34 7.04
N GLN A 30 4.38 5.68 7.54
CA GLN A 30 3.48 4.73 8.19
C GLN A 30 2.98 3.65 7.21
N ALA A 31 2.63 4.04 5.98
CA ALA A 31 2.18 3.14 4.93
C ALA A 31 3.31 2.18 4.49
N LEU A 32 4.54 2.68 4.34
CA LEU A 32 5.73 1.87 4.05
C LEU A 32 5.99 0.83 5.15
N ARG A 33 6.00 1.24 6.42
CA ARG A 33 6.19 0.32 7.55
C ARG A 33 5.10 -0.73 7.63
N SER A 34 3.84 -0.35 7.38
CA SER A 34 2.76 -1.32 7.33
C SER A 34 2.92 -2.31 6.18
N ALA A 35 3.34 -1.85 4.99
CA ALA A 35 3.57 -2.73 3.85
C ALA A 35 4.72 -3.71 4.13
N GLU A 36 5.82 -3.22 4.72
CA GLU A 36 6.97 -4.05 5.10
C GLU A 36 6.59 -5.09 6.16
N ALA A 37 5.81 -4.71 7.18
CA ALA A 37 5.32 -5.64 8.20
C ALA A 37 4.43 -6.74 7.63
N LEU A 38 3.64 -6.45 6.59
CA LEU A 38 2.79 -7.43 5.90
C LEU A 38 3.63 -8.44 5.10
N GLU A 39 4.69 -7.98 4.45
CA GLU A 39 5.64 -8.86 3.74
C GLU A 39 6.39 -9.75 4.73
N HIS A 40 6.91 -9.15 5.81
CA HIS A 40 7.67 -9.85 6.84
C HIS A 40 6.83 -10.89 7.60
N SER A 41 5.51 -10.67 7.67
CA SER A 41 4.54 -11.61 8.26
C SER A 41 4.09 -12.70 7.26
N GLY A 42 4.55 -12.65 6.01
CA GLY A 42 4.16 -13.58 4.95
C GLY A 42 2.70 -13.42 4.48
N VAL A 43 2.08 -12.27 4.79
CA VAL A 43 0.69 -11.98 4.40
C VAL A 43 0.63 -11.58 2.93
N ILE A 44 1.66 -10.91 2.43
CA ILE A 44 1.80 -10.51 1.02
C ILE A 44 3.16 -10.96 0.48
N SER A 45 3.26 -11.13 -0.83
CA SER A 45 4.51 -11.44 -1.53
C SER A 45 5.35 -10.17 -1.76
N ALA A 46 6.65 -10.33 -2.01
CA ALA A 46 7.52 -9.20 -2.37
C ALA A 46 7.01 -8.41 -3.60
N SER A 47 6.39 -9.08 -4.58
CA SER A 47 5.77 -8.43 -5.74
C SER A 47 4.60 -7.51 -5.35
N GLU A 48 3.78 -7.96 -4.40
CA GLU A 48 2.63 -7.21 -3.88
C GLU A 48 3.09 -6.02 -3.03
N TRP A 49 4.15 -6.20 -2.24
CA TRP A 49 4.80 -5.12 -1.50
C TRP A 49 5.31 -4.02 -2.44
N ILE A 50 5.98 -4.39 -3.53
CA ILE A 50 6.44 -3.43 -4.55
C ILE A 50 5.25 -2.66 -5.15
N GLU A 51 4.12 -3.31 -5.45
CA GLU A 51 2.92 -2.63 -5.94
C GLU A 51 2.35 -1.64 -4.91
N MET A 52 2.31 -2.01 -3.62
CA MET A 52 1.88 -1.12 -2.54
C MET A 52 2.78 0.11 -2.43
N VAL A 53 4.10 -0.08 -2.40
CA VAL A 53 5.06 1.03 -2.35
C VAL A 53 4.92 1.93 -3.57
N ARG A 54 4.66 1.37 -4.76
CA ARG A 54 4.42 2.14 -5.98
C ARG A 54 3.14 2.97 -5.91
N LEU A 55 2.07 2.42 -5.35
CA LEU A 55 0.80 3.12 -5.13
C LEU A 55 0.96 4.27 -4.13
N ALA A 56 1.64 4.04 -3.01
CA ALA A 56 1.96 5.09 -2.02
C ALA A 56 2.77 6.22 -2.66
N ASN A 57 3.83 5.90 -3.41
CA ASN A 57 4.64 6.90 -4.13
C ASN A 57 3.81 7.70 -5.13
N THR A 58 2.90 7.04 -5.85
CA THR A 58 2.03 7.72 -6.83
C THR A 58 1.08 8.70 -6.14
N ALA A 59 0.55 8.35 -4.96
CA ALA A 59 -0.32 9.25 -4.21
C ALA A 59 0.44 10.42 -3.57
N LEU A 60 1.65 10.17 -3.06
CA LEU A 60 2.53 11.25 -2.59
C LEU A 60 2.88 12.23 -3.72
N LEU A 61 3.15 11.72 -4.93
CA LEU A 61 3.42 12.56 -6.10
C LEU A 61 2.18 13.35 -6.57
N LYS A 62 0.97 12.89 -6.29
CA LYS A 62 -0.27 13.62 -6.60
C LYS A 62 -0.58 14.77 -5.64
N LEU A 63 0.02 14.77 -4.46
CA LEU A 63 -0.08 15.87 -3.50
C LEU A 63 0.73 17.11 -3.93
N ARG A 64 1.57 16.99 -4.96
CA ARG A 64 2.56 18.00 -5.36
C ARG A 64 2.20 18.78 -6.63
#